data_AF-N0BLH9-F1
#
_entry.id   AF-N0BLH9-F1
#
_cell.length_a   1.000
_cell.length_b   1.000
_cell.length_c   1.000
_cell.angle_alpha   90.00
_cell.angle_beta   90.00
_cell.angle_gamma   90.00
#
_symmetry.space_group_name_H-M   'P 1'
#
loop_
_entity.id
_entity.type
_entity.pdbx_description
1 polymer ?
#
loop_
_entity_poly.entity_id
_entity_poly.type
_entity_poly.pdbx_seq_one_letter_code
_entity_poly.pdbx_strand_id
1 'polypeptide(L)'
;MLNRSEFVKWVDASHDLFEIFEGRYDAYPLARKWIDEWFLKREFTVKDSEKQRIANLISNLNFDAFRVKDSLQEKMGAQLLLLLEKISERQSNVGFAVSFFFFTWNLQRFRHYFSRKTNFSLIDYFENVGNEFGRLKKQFEFFRSKNLLSDDIYEEKVIETYGKVNEILKATGIGNNEPIGTVKLLHVFSPSYFPLLDNPIAEQLGLKEKGVSVDAELYIRWMQRLKSWLGNYKDVIEELENKHESSILKLIDEALYIMCSVNLHIRVGKLGI
;
A
#
# COMPACT_ATOMS: atom_id res chain seq x y z
N MET A 1 23.30 12.48 8.53
CA MET A 1 23.03 11.38 7.59
C MET A 1 23.60 10.12 8.21
N LEU A 2 22.87 9.00 8.22
CA LEU A 2 23.39 7.75 8.78
C LEU A 2 24.57 7.28 7.95
N ASN A 3 25.60 6.72 8.58
CA ASN A 3 26.63 5.99 7.84
C ASN A 3 26.06 4.68 7.29
N ARG A 4 26.81 3.99 6.41
CA ARG A 4 26.34 2.77 5.74
C ARG A 4 25.89 1.67 6.72
N SER A 5 26.72 1.39 7.72
CA SER A 5 26.42 0.35 8.70
C SER A 5 25.20 0.69 9.57
N GLU A 6 25.02 1.98 9.89
CA GLU A 6 23.85 2.47 10.60
C GLU A 6 22.59 2.36 9.75
N PHE A 7 22.68 2.68 8.46
CA PHE A 7 21.56 2.56 7.52
C PHE A 7 21.07 1.11 7.40
N VAL A 8 21.99 0.15 7.18
CA VAL A 8 21.65 -1.29 7.12
C VAL A 8 20.98 -1.75 8.41
N LYS A 9 21.58 -1.44 9.56
CA LYS A 9 21.01 -1.79 10.87
C LYS A 9 19.63 -1.17 11.11
N TRP A 10 19.44 0.08 10.69
CA TRP A 10 18.17 0.76 10.83
C TRP A 10 17.08 0.15 9.94
N VAL A 11 17.40 -0.23 8.70
CA VAL A 11 16.47 -0.95 7.82
C VAL A 11 16.11 -2.31 8.42
N ASP A 12 17.11 -3.11 8.81
CA ASP A 12 16.89 -4.43 9.41
C ASP A 12 16.01 -4.36 10.66
N ALA A 13 16.37 -3.52 11.62
CA ALA A 13 15.61 -3.39 12.86
C ALA A 13 14.18 -2.89 12.62
N SER A 14 14.00 -2.01 11.64
CA SER A 14 12.67 -1.50 11.29
C SER A 14 11.80 -2.55 10.62
N HIS A 15 12.39 -3.38 9.74
CA HIS A 15 11.70 -4.49 9.11
C HIS A 15 11.24 -5.51 10.16
N ASP A 16 12.11 -5.91 11.08
CA ASP A 16 11.77 -6.84 12.16
C ASP A 16 10.63 -6.29 13.04
N LEU A 17 10.70 -5.01 13.41
CA LEU A 17 9.63 -4.35 14.18
C LEU A 17 8.32 -4.33 13.40
N PHE A 18 8.39 -4.09 12.09
CA PHE A 18 7.22 -4.11 11.22
C PHE A 18 6.61 -5.51 11.18
N GLU A 19 7.38 -6.57 10.94
CA GLU A 19 6.87 -7.94 10.90
C GLU A 19 6.25 -8.39 12.24
N ILE A 20 6.91 -8.08 13.36
CA ILE A 20 6.43 -8.48 14.69
C ILE A 20 5.12 -7.77 15.05
N PHE A 21 5.04 -6.48 14.77
CA PHE A 21 3.95 -5.66 15.30
C PHE A 21 2.84 -5.40 14.29
N GLU A 22 3.10 -5.39 12.98
CA GLU A 22 2.08 -5.14 11.96
C GLU A 22 1.43 -6.42 11.45
N GLY A 23 0.35 -6.85 12.11
CA GLY A 23 -0.48 -8.00 11.71
C GLY A 23 -1.21 -7.86 10.36
N ARG A 24 -0.89 -6.84 9.55
CA ARG A 24 -1.37 -6.65 8.17
C ARG A 24 -0.31 -7.01 7.12
N TYR A 25 0.82 -7.54 7.55
CA TYR A 25 1.96 -7.92 6.71
C TYR A 25 1.52 -8.76 5.51
N ASP A 26 0.71 -9.80 5.74
CA ASP A 26 0.28 -10.75 4.71
C ASP A 26 -0.40 -10.13 3.48
N ALA A 27 -1.08 -8.99 3.64
CA ALA A 27 -1.85 -8.42 2.55
C ALA A 27 -0.96 -7.88 1.41
N TYR A 28 0.22 -7.33 1.72
CA TYR A 28 1.09 -6.72 0.71
C TYR A 28 1.79 -7.77 -0.18
N PRO A 29 2.48 -8.80 0.36
CA PRO A 29 3.10 -9.85 -0.44
C PRO A 29 2.09 -10.61 -1.30
N LEU A 30 0.88 -10.88 -0.79
CA LEU A 30 -0.18 -11.52 -1.58
C LEU A 30 -0.65 -10.63 -2.74
N ALA A 31 -0.89 -9.34 -2.48
CA ALA A 31 -1.25 -8.40 -3.54
C ALA A 31 -0.16 -8.31 -4.61
N ARG A 32 1.12 -8.22 -4.20
CA ARG A 32 2.26 -8.21 -5.13
C ARG A 32 2.30 -9.46 -6.00
N LYS A 33 2.20 -10.64 -5.38
CA LYS A 33 2.16 -11.91 -6.09
C LYS A 33 1.03 -11.96 -7.13
N TRP A 34 -0.20 -11.65 -6.72
CA TRP A 34 -1.38 -11.72 -7.60
C TRP A 34 -1.31 -10.68 -8.73
N ILE A 35 -0.80 -9.48 -8.47
CA ILE A 35 -0.58 -8.48 -9.51
C ILE A 35 0.47 -8.96 -10.51
N ASP A 36 1.58 -9.53 -10.04
CA ASP A 36 2.65 -10.03 -10.90
C ASP A 36 2.15 -11.15 -11.82
N GLU A 37 1.36 -12.10 -11.29
CA GLU A 37 0.67 -13.11 -12.09
C GLU A 37 -0.29 -12.49 -13.12
N TRP A 38 -1.10 -11.51 -12.70
CA TRP A 38 -2.04 -10.83 -13.59
C TRP A 38 -1.35 -10.09 -14.74
N PHE A 39 -0.19 -9.46 -14.51
CA PHE A 39 0.57 -8.84 -15.59
C PHE A 39 1.03 -9.86 -16.64
N LEU A 40 1.45 -11.05 -16.19
CA LEU A 40 1.95 -12.12 -17.04
C LEU A 40 0.83 -12.83 -17.81
N LYS A 41 -0.29 -13.14 -17.15
CA LYS A 41 -1.32 -14.06 -17.67
C LYS A 41 -2.69 -13.42 -17.90
N ARG A 42 -2.89 -12.16 -17.50
CA ARG A 42 -4.21 -11.50 -17.39
C ARG A 42 -5.16 -12.14 -16.37
N GLU A 43 -4.64 -13.06 -15.58
CA GLU A 43 -5.31 -13.72 -14.46
C GLU A 43 -4.30 -14.04 -13.37
N PHE A 44 -4.78 -14.25 -12.15
CA PHE A 44 -3.99 -14.72 -11.02
C PHE A 44 -4.69 -15.89 -10.34
N THR A 45 -3.89 -16.72 -9.68
CA THR A 45 -4.35 -17.92 -8.98
C THR A 45 -4.29 -17.72 -7.48
N VAL A 46 -5.44 -17.95 -6.83
CA VAL A 46 -5.61 -17.82 -5.39
C VAL A 46 -5.69 -19.20 -4.77
N LYS A 47 -4.65 -19.56 -4.01
CA LYS A 47 -4.57 -20.85 -3.32
C LYS A 47 -5.43 -20.83 -2.05
N ASP A 48 -5.90 -22.00 -1.61
CA ASP A 48 -6.65 -22.12 -0.34
C ASP A 48 -5.83 -21.65 0.87
N SER A 49 -4.52 -21.90 0.88
CA SER A 49 -3.63 -21.40 1.93
C SER A 49 -3.56 -19.86 1.96
N GLU A 50 -3.70 -19.20 0.81
CA GLU A 50 -3.73 -17.74 0.70
C GLU A 50 -5.08 -17.19 1.17
N LYS A 51 -6.18 -17.88 0.84
CA LYS A 51 -7.50 -17.56 1.40
C LYS A 51 -7.51 -17.68 2.93
N GLN A 52 -6.89 -18.72 3.48
CA GLN A 52 -6.78 -18.90 4.93
C GLN A 52 -5.97 -17.79 5.59
N ARG A 53 -4.85 -17.36 4.97
CA ARG A 53 -4.07 -16.20 5.45
C ARG A 53 -4.91 -14.93 5.47
N ILE A 54 -5.68 -14.66 4.42
CA ILE A 54 -6.58 -13.50 4.39
C ILE A 54 -7.70 -13.63 5.44
N ALA A 55 -8.30 -14.81 5.62
CA ALA A 55 -9.31 -15.05 6.65
C ALA A 55 -8.76 -14.77 8.06
N ASN A 56 -7.53 -15.24 8.34
CA ASN A 56 -6.82 -14.95 9.59
C ASN A 56 -6.53 -13.45 9.74
N LEU A 57 -6.17 -12.75 8.66
CA LEU A 57 -5.95 -11.31 8.70
C LEU A 57 -7.24 -10.53 8.96
N ILE A 58 -8.38 -10.98 8.42
CA ILE A 58 -9.70 -10.39 8.69
C ILE A 58 -10.09 -10.60 10.15
N SER A 59 -9.92 -11.81 10.69
CA SER A 59 -10.31 -12.12 12.08
C SER A 59 -9.45 -11.40 13.12
N ASN A 60 -8.19 -11.11 12.79
CA ASN A 60 -7.25 -10.40 13.67
C ASN A 60 -7.19 -8.88 13.41
N LEU A 61 -8.04 -8.35 12.54
CA LEU A 61 -8.04 -6.92 12.23
C LEU A 61 -8.50 -6.11 13.44
N ASN A 62 -7.61 -5.31 14.02
CA ASN A 62 -7.93 -4.46 15.16
C ASN A 62 -8.66 -3.19 14.70
N PHE A 63 -9.98 -3.27 14.55
CA PHE A 63 -10.86 -2.16 14.18
C PHE A 63 -10.88 -1.02 15.22
N ASP A 64 -10.72 -1.35 16.51
CA ASP A 64 -10.69 -0.39 17.62
C ASP A 64 -9.53 0.59 17.52
N ALA A 65 -8.35 0.11 17.09
CA ALA A 65 -7.19 0.95 16.84
C ALA A 65 -7.49 2.06 15.80
N PHE A 66 -8.52 1.87 14.98
CA PHE A 66 -8.98 2.84 13.99
C PHE A 66 -10.29 3.55 14.38
N ARG A 67 -10.75 3.42 15.62
CA ARG A 67 -11.98 4.05 16.15
C ARG A 67 -13.22 3.72 15.30
N VAL A 68 -13.30 2.47 14.84
CA VAL A 68 -14.49 1.92 14.19
C VAL A 68 -15.40 1.37 15.30
N LYS A 69 -16.67 1.79 15.33
CA LYS A 69 -17.64 1.30 16.33
C LYS A 69 -18.18 -0.09 15.95
N ASP A 70 -18.63 -0.86 16.93
CA ASP A 70 -19.09 -2.26 16.81
C ASP A 70 -19.98 -2.52 15.59
N SER A 71 -21.07 -1.77 15.43
CA SER A 71 -22.00 -1.97 14.30
C SER A 71 -21.37 -1.72 12.93
N LEU A 72 -20.38 -0.82 12.85
CA LEU A 72 -19.66 -0.52 11.62
C LEU A 72 -18.56 -1.57 11.38
N GLN A 73 -17.94 -2.06 12.44
CA GLN A 73 -16.97 -3.15 12.41
C GLN A 73 -17.60 -4.44 11.88
N GLU A 74 -18.76 -4.84 12.40
CA GLU A 74 -19.49 -6.03 11.92
C GLU A 74 -19.80 -5.91 10.43
N LYS A 75 -20.28 -4.74 9.99
CA LYS A 75 -20.57 -4.47 8.58
C LYS A 75 -19.31 -4.56 7.70
N MET A 76 -18.21 -3.95 8.13
CA MET A 76 -16.93 -3.98 7.40
C MET A 76 -16.35 -5.40 7.34
N GLY A 77 -16.38 -6.13 8.46
CA GLY A 77 -15.94 -7.52 8.55
C GLY A 77 -16.75 -8.45 7.65
N ALA A 78 -18.07 -8.35 7.67
CA ALA A 78 -18.94 -9.12 6.79
C ALA A 78 -18.66 -8.85 5.31
N GLN A 79 -18.41 -7.60 4.94
CA GLN A 79 -18.06 -7.24 3.56
C GLN A 79 -16.69 -7.77 3.12
N LEU A 80 -15.71 -7.86 4.03
CA LEU A 80 -14.42 -8.49 3.74
C LEU A 80 -14.55 -10.00 3.54
N LEU A 81 -15.40 -10.66 4.33
CA LEU A 81 -15.67 -12.10 4.17
C LEU A 81 -16.39 -12.38 2.85
N LEU A 82 -17.42 -11.60 2.50
CA LEU A 82 -18.09 -11.70 1.21
C LEU A 82 -17.14 -11.46 0.03
N LEU A 83 -16.23 -10.49 0.17
CA LEU A 83 -15.19 -10.23 -0.82
C LEU A 83 -14.24 -11.43 -0.97
N LEU A 84 -13.85 -12.07 0.13
CA LEU A 84 -13.00 -13.27 0.11
C LEU A 84 -13.70 -14.45 -0.55
N GLU A 85 -14.99 -14.65 -0.27
CA GLU A 85 -15.83 -15.69 -0.90
C GLU A 85 -15.97 -15.47 -2.42
N LYS A 86 -16.09 -14.21 -2.85
CA LYS A 86 -16.20 -13.84 -4.27
C LYS A 86 -14.94 -14.14 -5.06
N ILE A 87 -13.77 -14.23 -4.42
CA ILE A 87 -12.51 -14.53 -5.09
C ILE A 87 -12.45 -16.03 -5.43
N SER A 88 -12.64 -16.33 -6.72
CA SER A 88 -12.44 -17.65 -7.29
C SER A 88 -10.97 -18.06 -7.31
N GLU A 89 -10.71 -19.35 -7.46
CA GLU A 89 -9.34 -19.90 -7.60
C GLU A 89 -8.58 -19.23 -8.76
N ARG A 90 -9.27 -18.96 -9.87
CA ARG A 90 -8.75 -18.12 -10.97
C ARG A 90 -9.53 -16.83 -11.04
N GLN A 91 -8.83 -15.70 -11.06
CA GLN A 91 -9.43 -14.38 -11.08
C GLN A 91 -8.72 -13.49 -12.11
N SER A 92 -9.50 -12.78 -12.95
CA SER A 92 -8.98 -11.91 -14.01
C SER A 92 -9.10 -10.43 -13.67
N ASN A 93 -9.93 -10.07 -12.69
CA ASN A 93 -10.11 -8.68 -12.27
C ASN A 93 -9.04 -8.30 -11.23
N VAL A 94 -8.12 -7.42 -11.63
CA VAL A 94 -6.96 -6.97 -10.81
C VAL A 94 -7.36 -6.17 -9.57
N GLY A 95 -8.59 -5.66 -9.51
CA GLY A 95 -9.11 -4.97 -8.33
C GLY A 95 -9.19 -5.90 -7.12
N PHE A 96 -9.52 -7.17 -7.34
CA PHE A 96 -9.46 -8.18 -6.28
C PHE A 96 -8.03 -8.48 -5.83
N ALA A 97 -7.05 -8.41 -6.73
CA ALA A 97 -5.64 -8.62 -6.39
C ALA A 97 -5.13 -7.59 -5.35
N VAL A 98 -5.56 -6.33 -5.47
CA VAL A 98 -5.15 -5.26 -4.53
C VAL A 98 -6.05 -5.14 -3.31
N SER A 99 -7.18 -5.84 -3.28
CA SER A 99 -8.31 -5.46 -2.44
C SER A 99 -8.03 -5.45 -0.94
N PHE A 100 -7.47 -6.53 -0.39
CA PHE A 100 -7.16 -6.64 1.03
C PHE A 100 -6.00 -5.74 1.45
N PHE A 101 -4.97 -5.61 0.62
CA PHE A 101 -3.90 -4.64 0.85
C PHE A 101 -4.48 -3.23 0.90
N PHE A 102 -5.21 -2.83 -0.14
CA PHE A 102 -5.73 -1.48 -0.25
C PHE A 102 -6.70 -1.15 0.90
N PHE A 103 -7.57 -2.11 1.26
CA PHE A 103 -8.49 -1.96 2.38
C PHE A 103 -7.77 -1.78 3.72
N THR A 104 -6.91 -2.74 4.08
CA THR A 104 -6.27 -2.76 5.41
C THR A 104 -5.30 -1.61 5.62
N TRP A 105 -4.67 -1.14 4.55
CA TRP A 105 -3.76 0.01 4.58
C TRP A 105 -4.47 1.35 4.40
N ASN A 106 -5.77 1.38 4.10
CA ASN A 106 -6.62 2.58 4.04
C ASN A 106 -7.89 2.44 4.89
N LEU A 107 -7.82 1.72 6.02
CA LEU A 107 -9.01 1.37 6.81
C LEU A 107 -9.82 2.60 7.25
N GLN A 108 -9.17 3.69 7.68
CA GLN A 108 -9.86 4.94 8.03
C GLN A 108 -10.69 5.52 6.87
N ARG A 109 -10.20 5.35 5.64
CA ARG A 109 -10.91 5.79 4.43
C ARG A 109 -12.15 4.92 4.21
N PHE A 110 -12.00 3.60 4.27
CA PHE A 110 -13.13 2.69 4.13
C PHE A 110 -14.15 2.87 5.27
N ARG A 111 -13.72 3.13 6.50
CA ARG A 111 -14.60 3.53 7.61
C ARG A 111 -15.49 4.70 7.21
N HIS A 112 -14.91 5.73 6.59
CA HIS A 112 -15.64 6.89 6.10
C HIS A 112 -16.62 6.51 4.97
N TYR A 113 -16.26 5.58 4.09
CA TYR A 113 -17.13 5.12 2.99
C TYR A 113 -18.36 4.41 3.53
N PHE A 114 -18.14 3.43 4.41
CA PHE A 114 -19.22 2.71 5.08
C PHE A 114 -20.11 3.59 5.94
N SER A 115 -19.57 4.70 6.47
CA SER A 115 -20.33 5.69 7.24
C SER A 115 -21.19 6.62 6.37
N ARG A 116 -20.76 6.96 5.15
CA ARG A 116 -21.48 7.91 4.27
C ARG A 116 -22.37 7.24 3.23
N LYS A 117 -22.06 6.02 2.82
CA LYS A 117 -22.84 5.24 1.85
C LYS A 117 -23.48 4.05 2.57
N THR A 118 -24.79 4.13 2.78
CA THR A 118 -25.56 3.08 3.48
C THR A 118 -25.39 1.71 2.84
N ASN A 119 -25.31 1.64 1.51
CA ASN A 119 -25.18 0.39 0.75
C ASN A 119 -23.82 0.27 0.05
N PHE A 120 -22.73 0.72 0.68
CA PHE A 120 -21.39 0.53 0.13
C PHE A 120 -21.02 -0.96 0.06
N SER A 121 -20.64 -1.44 -1.13
CA SER A 121 -20.21 -2.81 -1.42
C SER A 121 -18.71 -2.84 -1.74
N LEU A 122 -17.94 -3.65 -1.01
CA LEU A 122 -16.51 -3.84 -1.33
C LEU A 122 -16.32 -4.58 -2.66
N ILE A 123 -17.22 -5.52 -2.97
CA ILE A 123 -17.18 -6.28 -4.22
C ILE A 123 -17.33 -5.32 -5.39
N ASP A 124 -18.39 -4.53 -5.41
CA ASP A 124 -18.66 -3.58 -6.50
C ASP A 124 -17.55 -2.54 -6.59
N TYR A 125 -17.04 -2.06 -5.45
CA TYR A 125 -15.93 -1.11 -5.41
C TYR A 125 -14.69 -1.69 -6.10
N PHE A 126 -14.23 -2.87 -5.69
CA PHE A 126 -13.00 -3.44 -6.23
C PHE A 126 -13.17 -3.99 -7.65
N GLU A 127 -14.34 -4.52 -8.00
CA GLU A 127 -14.63 -4.93 -9.37
C GLU A 127 -14.53 -3.73 -10.33
N ASN A 128 -15.12 -2.58 -9.96
CA ASN A 128 -15.04 -1.35 -10.75
C ASN A 128 -13.60 -0.79 -10.84
N VAL A 129 -12.88 -0.72 -9.71
CA VAL A 129 -11.46 -0.32 -9.71
C VAL A 129 -10.65 -1.20 -10.65
N GLY A 130 -10.84 -2.52 -10.59
CA GLY A 130 -10.11 -3.46 -11.42
C GLY A 130 -10.45 -3.38 -12.91
N ASN A 131 -11.71 -3.10 -13.26
CA ASN A 131 -12.12 -2.87 -14.65
C ASN A 131 -11.39 -1.65 -15.24
N GLU A 132 -11.32 -0.54 -14.50
CA GLU A 132 -10.59 0.65 -14.94
C GLU A 132 -9.08 0.43 -14.95
N PHE A 133 -8.51 -0.25 -13.95
CA PHE A 133 -7.08 -0.55 -13.90
C PHE A 133 -6.65 -1.51 -15.00
N GLY A 134 -7.54 -2.42 -15.44
CA GLY A 134 -7.33 -3.25 -16.62
C GLY A 134 -7.07 -2.43 -17.88
N ARG A 135 -7.71 -1.27 -18.02
CA ARG A 135 -7.50 -0.32 -19.14
C ARG A 135 -6.18 0.45 -19.01
N LEU A 136 -5.68 0.62 -17.79
CA LEU A 136 -4.39 1.28 -17.51
C LEU A 136 -3.18 0.33 -17.57
N LYS A 137 -3.35 -0.96 -17.90
CA LYS A 137 -2.26 -1.95 -17.86
C LYS A 137 -0.96 -1.47 -18.52
N LYS A 138 -1.03 -0.90 -19.73
CA LYS A 138 0.17 -0.43 -20.47
C LYS A 138 0.90 0.69 -19.74
N GLN A 139 0.19 1.57 -19.03
CA GLN A 139 0.81 2.63 -18.23
C GLN A 139 1.52 2.04 -17.02
N PHE A 140 0.89 1.07 -16.34
CA PHE A 140 1.55 0.36 -15.25
C PHE A 140 2.76 -0.47 -15.74
N GLU A 141 2.66 -1.16 -16.89
CA GLU A 141 3.77 -1.90 -17.50
C GLU A 141 4.99 -1.02 -17.75
N PHE A 142 4.78 0.21 -18.21
CA PHE A 142 5.85 1.18 -18.39
C PHE A 142 6.64 1.35 -17.10
N PHE A 143 5.99 1.67 -15.97
CA PHE A 143 6.67 1.88 -14.68
C PHE A 143 7.17 0.61 -14.02
N ARG A 144 6.56 -0.54 -14.28
CA ARG A 144 7.05 -1.84 -13.77
C ARG A 144 8.43 -2.20 -14.29
N SER A 145 8.79 -1.73 -15.47
CA SER A 145 10.13 -1.89 -16.05
C SER A 145 11.17 -0.89 -15.52
N LYS A 146 10.76 0.00 -14.60
CA LYS A 146 11.57 1.12 -14.10
C LYS A 146 11.97 0.93 -12.65
N ASN A 147 13.09 1.54 -12.30
CA ASN A 147 13.59 1.61 -10.94
C ASN A 147 13.96 3.06 -10.60
N LEU A 148 13.48 3.55 -9.45
CA LEU A 148 13.64 4.95 -9.05
C LEU A 148 15.11 5.39 -8.99
N LEU A 149 16.02 4.48 -8.63
CA LEU A 149 17.42 4.79 -8.39
C LEU A 149 18.26 4.80 -9.67
N SER A 150 17.85 4.04 -10.69
CA SER A 150 18.57 3.91 -11.96
C SER A 150 17.93 4.69 -13.11
N ASP A 151 16.61 4.82 -13.15
CA ASP A 151 15.89 5.52 -14.21
C ASP A 151 15.56 6.97 -13.83
N ASP A 152 15.27 7.80 -14.83
CA ASP A 152 14.76 9.15 -14.63
C ASP A 152 13.36 9.16 -13.98
N ILE A 153 13.04 10.28 -13.31
CA ILE A 153 11.68 10.54 -12.85
C ILE A 153 10.91 11.11 -14.04
N TYR A 154 10.03 10.30 -14.64
CA TYR A 154 9.23 10.68 -15.81
C TYR A 154 8.04 11.53 -15.38
N GLU A 155 8.30 12.76 -14.93
CA GLU A 155 7.34 13.63 -14.23
C GLU A 155 5.98 13.73 -14.93
N GLU A 156 5.94 14.00 -16.23
CA GLU A 156 4.68 14.09 -17.00
C GLU A 156 3.87 12.79 -16.93
N LYS A 157 4.53 11.63 -17.10
CA LYS A 157 3.87 10.32 -17.02
C LYS A 157 3.42 9.99 -15.60
N VAL A 158 4.20 10.42 -14.60
CA VAL A 158 3.84 10.27 -13.18
C VAL A 158 2.59 11.09 -12.87
N ILE A 159 2.54 12.36 -13.27
CA ILE A 159 1.37 13.24 -13.10
C ILE A 159 0.14 12.66 -13.80
N GLU A 160 0.29 12.23 -15.06
CA GLU A 160 -0.80 11.64 -15.83
C GLU A 160 -1.37 10.39 -15.15
N THR A 161 -0.50 9.47 -14.74
CA THR A 161 -0.91 8.18 -14.15
C THR A 161 -1.49 8.38 -12.76
N TYR A 162 -0.88 9.24 -11.95
CA TYR A 162 -1.40 9.64 -10.65
C TYR A 162 -2.80 10.24 -10.79
N GLY A 163 -2.99 11.19 -11.72
CA GLY A 163 -4.29 11.82 -11.97
C GLY A 163 -5.37 10.82 -12.36
N LYS A 164 -5.06 9.90 -13.28
CA LYS A 164 -6.00 8.84 -13.70
C LYS A 164 -6.38 7.91 -12.56
N VAL A 165 -5.41 7.43 -11.79
CA VAL A 165 -5.68 6.56 -10.65
C VAL A 165 -6.52 7.30 -9.60
N ASN A 166 -6.18 8.56 -9.28
CA ASN A 166 -6.93 9.36 -8.32
C ASN A 166 -8.39 9.59 -8.77
N GLU A 167 -8.63 9.91 -10.04
CA GLU A 167 -9.99 10.08 -10.55
C GLU A 167 -10.79 8.77 -10.58
N ILE A 168 -10.17 7.63 -10.87
CA ILE A 168 -10.82 6.30 -10.76
C ILE A 168 -11.27 6.04 -9.32
N LEU A 169 -10.38 6.28 -8.35
CA LEU A 169 -10.71 6.09 -6.94
C LEU A 169 -11.81 7.05 -6.47
N LYS A 170 -11.73 8.32 -6.85
CA LYS A 170 -12.75 9.33 -6.58
C LYS A 170 -14.12 8.93 -7.13
N ALA A 171 -14.19 8.48 -8.38
CA ALA A 171 -15.43 8.07 -9.04
C ALA A 171 -16.03 6.81 -8.40
N THR A 172 -15.20 5.82 -8.06
CA THR A 172 -15.65 4.55 -7.48
C THR A 172 -15.99 4.68 -6.00
N GLY A 173 -15.27 5.55 -5.29
CA GLY A 173 -15.44 5.85 -3.88
C GLY A 173 -16.62 6.77 -3.61
N ILE A 174 -16.40 7.89 -2.94
CA ILE A 174 -17.47 8.83 -2.52
C ILE A 174 -17.36 10.22 -3.17
N GLY A 175 -16.63 10.36 -4.29
CA GLY A 175 -16.45 11.63 -5.00
C GLY A 175 -15.34 12.53 -4.45
N ASN A 176 -14.58 12.08 -3.46
CA ASN A 176 -13.44 12.79 -2.89
C ASN A 176 -12.12 12.28 -3.46
N ASN A 177 -11.14 13.16 -3.66
CA ASN A 177 -9.77 12.76 -4.01
C ASN A 177 -9.18 11.78 -2.99
N GLU A 178 -8.30 10.91 -3.48
CA GLU A 178 -7.68 9.80 -2.75
C GLU A 178 -6.16 9.78 -2.96
N PRO A 179 -5.43 10.84 -2.57
CA PRO A 179 -4.01 10.96 -2.89
C PRO A 179 -3.16 9.85 -2.26
N ILE A 180 -3.42 9.54 -0.99
CA ILE A 180 -2.71 8.47 -0.27
C ILE A 180 -3.06 7.09 -0.84
N GLY A 181 -4.33 6.88 -1.20
CA GLY A 181 -4.76 5.65 -1.85
C GLY A 181 -4.12 5.48 -3.23
N THR A 182 -4.04 6.58 -3.98
CA THR A 182 -3.35 6.64 -5.28
C THR A 182 -1.90 6.21 -5.16
N VAL A 183 -1.13 6.80 -4.23
CA VAL A 183 0.27 6.44 -4.00
C VAL A 183 0.42 4.96 -3.64
N LYS A 184 -0.44 4.42 -2.75
CA LYS A 184 -0.42 3.00 -2.38
C LYS A 184 -0.65 2.07 -3.56
N LEU A 185 -1.57 2.42 -4.46
CA LEU A 185 -1.84 1.64 -5.66
C LEU A 185 -0.69 1.77 -6.68
N LEU A 186 -0.17 2.97 -6.92
CA LEU A 186 1.01 3.14 -7.78
C LEU A 186 2.18 2.28 -7.30
N HIS A 187 2.47 2.31 -6.00
CA HIS A 187 3.52 1.50 -5.40
C HIS A 187 3.29 0.00 -5.57
N VAL A 188 2.12 -0.53 -5.18
CA VAL A 188 1.90 -1.99 -5.26
C VAL A 188 1.92 -2.49 -6.71
N PHE A 189 1.62 -1.64 -7.69
CA PHE A 189 1.76 -1.98 -9.11
C PHE A 189 3.22 -1.93 -9.60
N SER A 190 4.04 -0.99 -9.12
CA SER A 190 5.45 -0.79 -9.52
C SER A 190 6.34 -0.40 -8.31
N PRO A 191 6.67 -1.37 -7.43
CA PRO A 191 7.25 -1.10 -6.11
C PRO A 191 8.69 -0.58 -6.17
N SER A 192 9.42 -0.88 -7.24
CA SER A 192 10.80 -0.40 -7.44
C SER A 192 10.86 1.05 -7.96
N TYR A 193 9.73 1.63 -8.39
CA TYR A 193 9.69 2.96 -8.99
C TYR A 193 8.92 3.98 -8.15
N PHE A 194 7.74 3.61 -7.64
CA PHE A 194 6.88 4.50 -6.89
C PHE A 194 7.07 4.32 -5.38
N PRO A 195 7.65 5.27 -4.65
CA PRO A 195 7.78 5.16 -3.20
C PRO A 195 6.44 5.41 -2.50
N LEU A 196 6.22 4.76 -1.36
CA LEU A 196 5.05 5.06 -0.54
C LEU A 196 5.19 6.42 0.16
N LEU A 197 4.04 7.01 0.48
CA LEU A 197 3.95 8.25 1.24
C LEU A 197 2.59 8.31 1.93
N ASP A 198 2.62 8.32 3.26
CA ASP A 198 1.45 8.55 4.11
C ASP A 198 1.49 9.97 4.72
N ASN A 199 0.33 10.49 5.17
CA ASN A 199 0.24 11.84 5.73
C ASN A 199 1.21 12.10 6.90
N PRO A 200 1.32 11.23 7.93
CA PRO A 200 2.26 11.45 9.02
C PRO A 200 3.72 11.48 8.54
N ILE A 201 4.08 10.62 7.58
CA ILE A 201 5.42 10.60 6.98
C ILE A 201 5.69 11.92 6.24
N ALA A 202 4.75 12.37 5.41
CA ALA A 202 4.89 13.62 4.66
C ALA A 202 5.02 14.84 5.57
N GLU A 203 4.28 14.86 6.69
CA GLU A 203 4.36 15.92 7.71
C GLU A 203 5.72 15.90 8.42
N GLN A 204 6.19 14.73 8.88
CA GLN A 204 7.46 14.60 9.61
C GLN A 204 8.69 14.87 8.73
N LEU A 205 8.61 14.56 7.44
CA LEU A 205 9.67 14.89 6.49
C LEU A 205 9.66 16.37 6.07
N GLY A 206 8.66 17.16 6.49
CA GLY A 206 8.51 18.55 6.11
C GLY A 206 8.15 18.74 4.63
N LEU A 207 7.45 17.77 4.02
CA LEU A 207 7.00 17.86 2.63
C LEU A 207 5.70 18.68 2.50
N LYS A 208 4.88 18.69 3.56
CA LYS A 208 3.64 19.46 3.68
C LYS A 208 3.36 19.82 5.13
N GLU A 209 2.58 20.87 5.31
CA GLU A 209 1.96 21.19 6.58
C GLU A 209 0.78 20.25 6.90
N LYS A 210 0.42 20.18 8.18
CA LYS A 210 -0.70 19.38 8.65
C LYS A 210 -2.01 19.85 8.02
N GLY A 211 -2.77 18.92 7.46
CA GLY A 211 -4.07 19.21 6.81
C GLY A 211 -3.97 19.58 5.33
N VAL A 212 -2.78 19.88 4.80
CA VAL A 212 -2.57 20.04 3.35
C VAL A 212 -2.60 18.66 2.67
N SER A 213 -3.27 18.56 1.52
CA SER A 213 -3.32 17.29 0.77
C SER A 213 -2.00 16.99 0.07
N VAL A 214 -1.65 15.72 -0.06
CA VAL A 214 -0.63 15.30 -1.03
C VAL A 214 -1.22 15.48 -2.44
N ASP A 215 -0.47 16.10 -3.33
CA ASP A 215 -0.76 16.20 -4.76
C ASP A 215 0.37 15.58 -5.58
N ALA A 216 0.22 15.57 -6.92
CA ALA A 216 1.19 14.95 -7.81
C ALA A 216 2.56 15.65 -7.77
N GLU A 217 2.59 16.99 -7.64
CA GLU A 217 3.83 17.76 -7.58
C GLU A 217 4.61 17.49 -6.30
N LEU A 218 3.91 17.47 -5.15
CA LEU A 218 4.49 17.09 -3.86
C LEU A 218 5.02 15.67 -3.92
N TYR A 219 4.28 14.76 -4.54
CA TYR A 219 4.71 13.38 -4.69
C TYR A 219 5.97 13.24 -5.56
N ILE A 220 6.09 14.01 -6.65
CA ILE A 220 7.32 14.09 -7.45
C ILE A 220 8.49 14.64 -6.63
N ARG A 221 8.29 15.71 -5.85
CA ARG A 221 9.34 16.23 -4.96
C ARG A 221 9.78 15.18 -3.94
N TRP A 222 8.86 14.36 -3.44
CA TRP A 222 9.17 13.22 -2.59
C TRP A 222 10.04 12.19 -3.33
N MET A 223 9.65 11.78 -4.54
CA MET A 223 10.43 10.85 -5.37
C MET A 223 11.86 11.36 -5.61
N GLN A 224 12.03 12.64 -5.96
CA GLN A 224 13.33 13.28 -6.19
C GLN A 224 14.18 13.27 -4.91
N ARG A 225 13.59 13.67 -3.78
CA ARG A 225 14.28 13.71 -2.48
C ARG A 225 14.71 12.32 -2.03
N LEU A 226 13.84 11.33 -2.14
CA LEU A 226 14.15 9.96 -1.76
C LEU A 226 15.22 9.35 -2.68
N LYS A 227 15.12 9.55 -4.00
CA LYS A 227 16.14 9.14 -4.97
C LYS A 227 17.52 9.70 -4.62
N SER A 228 17.59 11.01 -4.35
CA SER A 228 18.84 11.67 -3.96
C SER A 228 19.41 11.11 -2.66
N TRP A 229 18.56 10.90 -1.65
CA TRP A 229 18.99 10.37 -0.35
C TRP A 229 19.46 8.91 -0.43
N LEU A 230 18.71 8.03 -1.10
CA LEU A 230 19.08 6.64 -1.35
C LEU A 230 20.32 6.50 -2.24
N GLY A 231 20.62 7.52 -3.05
CA GLY A 231 21.86 7.60 -3.82
C GLY A 231 23.13 7.47 -2.97
N ASN A 232 23.07 7.78 -1.66
CA ASN A 232 24.20 7.67 -0.73
C ASN A 232 24.42 6.24 -0.20
N TYR A 233 23.51 5.29 -0.51
CA TYR A 233 23.52 3.92 0.02
C TYR A 233 23.50 2.86 -1.09
N LYS A 234 23.74 3.24 -2.35
CA LYS A 234 23.62 2.34 -3.52
C LYS A 234 24.37 1.02 -3.39
N ASP A 235 25.50 1.01 -2.68
CA ASP A 235 26.36 -0.15 -2.51
C ASP A 235 25.82 -1.22 -1.55
N VAL A 236 24.83 -0.87 -0.71
CA VAL A 236 24.21 -1.82 0.25
C VAL A 236 22.75 -2.15 -0.09
N ILE A 237 22.17 -1.47 -1.07
CA ILE A 237 20.74 -1.60 -1.41
C ILE A 237 20.42 -2.99 -1.97
N GLU A 238 21.22 -3.50 -2.90
CA GLU A 238 20.99 -4.82 -3.51
C GLU A 238 21.05 -5.95 -2.47
N GLU A 239 21.98 -5.86 -1.51
CA GLU A 239 22.08 -6.81 -0.40
C GLU A 239 20.82 -6.79 0.47
N LEU A 240 20.32 -5.60 0.83
CA LEU A 240 19.09 -5.44 1.61
C LEU A 240 17.86 -5.96 0.86
N GLU A 241 17.73 -5.64 -0.44
CA GLU A 241 16.60 -6.10 -1.25
C GLU A 241 16.57 -7.62 -1.38
N ASN A 242 17.73 -8.24 -1.59
CA ASN A 242 17.86 -9.70 -1.66
C ASN A 242 17.59 -10.38 -0.32
N LYS A 243 18.06 -9.80 0.79
CA LYS A 243 17.87 -10.34 2.14
C LYS A 243 16.40 -10.41 2.54
N HIS A 244 15.63 -9.36 2.22
CA HIS A 244 14.24 -9.19 2.66
C HIS A 244 13.20 -9.46 1.57
N GLU A 245 13.64 -9.94 0.39
CA GLU A 245 12.81 -10.18 -0.80
C GLU A 245 11.85 -9.02 -1.13
N SER A 246 12.31 -7.79 -0.88
CA SER A 246 11.49 -6.58 -0.89
C SER A 246 12.26 -5.42 -1.49
N SER A 247 11.61 -4.60 -2.33
CA SER A 247 12.23 -3.40 -2.87
C SER A 247 12.67 -2.45 -1.76
N ILE A 248 13.76 -1.72 -1.96
CA ILE A 248 14.26 -0.74 -1.00
C ILE A 248 13.19 0.33 -0.68
N LEU A 249 12.37 0.70 -1.66
CA LEU A 249 11.29 1.67 -1.42
C LEU A 249 10.24 1.16 -0.43
N LYS A 250 10.00 -0.17 -0.39
CA LYS A 250 9.12 -0.79 0.61
C LYS A 250 9.79 -0.85 1.98
N LEU A 251 11.08 -1.21 2.04
CA LEU A 251 11.84 -1.26 3.29
C LEU A 251 11.95 0.12 3.96
N ILE A 252 12.19 1.17 3.17
CA ILE A 252 12.19 2.55 3.67
C ILE A 252 10.80 2.97 4.15
N ASP A 253 9.74 2.58 3.45
CA ASP A 253 8.37 2.85 3.91
C ASP A 253 8.09 2.19 5.26
N GLU A 254 8.47 0.93 5.46
CA GLU A 254 8.30 0.25 6.76
C GLU A 254 9.00 1.00 7.88
N ALA A 255 10.25 1.40 7.63
CA ALA A 255 11.04 2.15 8.59
C ALA A 255 10.43 3.52 8.91
N LEU A 256 10.01 4.26 7.89
CA LEU A 256 9.33 5.54 8.09
C LEU A 256 7.97 5.37 8.77
N TYR A 257 7.23 4.30 8.46
CA TYR A 257 5.95 3.99 9.07
C TYR A 257 6.11 3.70 10.56
N ILE A 258 7.08 2.86 10.96
CA ILE A 258 7.40 2.58 12.36
C ILE A 258 7.74 3.88 13.11
N MET A 259 8.56 4.75 12.52
CA MET A 259 9.01 5.97 13.19
C MET A 259 7.97 7.11 13.21
N CYS A 260 7.17 7.25 12.16
CA CYS A 260 6.29 8.41 11.98
C CYS A 260 4.82 8.12 12.31
N SER A 261 4.40 6.86 12.24
CA SER A 261 2.98 6.48 12.31
C SER A 261 2.67 5.54 13.46
N VAL A 262 3.65 4.81 14.00
CA VAL A 262 3.45 3.85 15.09
C VAL A 262 3.87 4.43 16.44
N ASN A 263 2.94 4.41 17.39
CA ASN A 263 3.24 4.68 18.80
C ASN A 263 3.74 3.38 19.48
N LEU A 264 5.04 3.11 19.43
CA LEU A 264 5.63 1.87 19.97
C LEU A 264 5.32 1.64 21.46
N HIS A 265 5.21 2.69 22.26
CA HIS A 265 4.88 2.57 23.69
C HIS A 265 3.53 1.88 23.94
N ILE A 266 2.56 2.03 23.04
CA ILE A 266 1.24 1.36 23.15
C ILE A 266 1.37 -0.16 22.94
N ARG A 267 2.45 -0.61 22.29
CA ARG A 267 2.68 -2.03 21.99
C ARG A 267 3.41 -2.78 23.09
N VAL A 268 3.91 -2.09 24.12
CA VAL A 268 4.52 -2.74 25.29
C VAL A 268 3.54 -3.72 25.93
N GLY A 269 2.25 -3.36 26.04
CA GLY A 269 1.24 -4.28 26.56
C GLY A 269 1.01 -5.54 25.71
N LYS A 270 1.47 -5.58 24.46
CA LYS A 270 1.43 -6.79 23.61
C LYS A 270 2.63 -7.71 23.80
N LEU A 271 3.64 -7.28 24.56
CA LEU A 271 4.81 -8.10 24.88
C LEU A 271 4.53 -9.14 25.96
N GLY A 272 3.41 -9.02 26.68
CA GLY A 272 3.03 -9.96 27.74
C GLY A 272 3.94 -9.92 28.98
N ILE A 273 4.63 -8.81 29.20
CA ILE A 273 5.49 -8.53 30.37
C ILE A 273 4.90 -7.46 31.27
#